data_AF-A0A0S8GZ78-F1
#
_entry.id   AF-A0A0S8GZ78-F1
#
_cell.length_a   1.000
_cell.length_b   1.000
_cell.length_c   1.000
_cell.angle_alpha   90.00
_cell.angle_beta   90.00
_cell.angle_gamma   90.00
#
_symmetry.space_group_name_H-M   'P 1'
#
loop_
_entity.id
_entity.type
_entity.pdbx_description
1 polymer ?
#
loop_
_entity_poly.entity_id
_entity_poly.type
_entity_poly.pdbx_seq_one_letter_code
_entity_poly.pdbx_strand_id
1 'polypeptide(L)'
;MKQVSFVLVLLAAVILMVCQSAASQDSAKIEKLFDDYFREYLTLNPEKGSELGLSKESGYYFDRAGLDDASDAGIKANYDLARKYLSQLEAIDTTKITPSQNIDARILTWFLEVQLEGEKFVDHRYQIDHLFGVHSQLVNLMTEYHTIDDLQDAQDYLQRLEKIPIRLRQTKERIDTQEKKGIRPPVFIIDRVITDMGDFRKARRFIPLLMSS
;
A
#
# COMPACT_ATOMS: atom_id res chain seq x y z
N MET A 1 -62.67 -11.27 4.56
CA MET A 1 -61.45 -11.81 5.22
C MET A 1 -60.38 -12.31 4.24
N LYS A 2 -60.71 -13.04 3.16
CA LYS A 2 -59.70 -13.55 2.20
C LYS A 2 -58.92 -12.48 1.42
N GLN A 3 -59.55 -11.36 1.05
CA GLN A 3 -58.87 -10.29 0.28
C GLN A 3 -57.85 -9.49 1.10
N VAL A 4 -58.15 -9.19 2.37
CA VAL A 4 -57.21 -8.49 3.28
C VAL A 4 -55.96 -9.33 3.53
N SER A 5 -56.11 -10.65 3.63
CA SER A 5 -54.99 -11.60 3.76
C SER A 5 -54.10 -11.63 2.53
N PHE A 6 -54.66 -11.47 1.32
CA PHE A 6 -53.91 -11.49 0.07
C PHE A 6 -53.09 -10.20 -0.13
N VAL A 7 -53.68 -9.05 0.23
CA VAL A 7 -53.00 -7.75 0.22
C VAL A 7 -51.84 -7.71 1.23
N LEU A 8 -52.02 -8.26 2.42
CA LEU A 8 -50.94 -8.37 3.42
C LEU A 8 -49.78 -9.26 2.96
N VAL A 9 -50.06 -10.39 2.29
CA VAL A 9 -49.04 -11.27 1.73
C VAL A 9 -48.29 -10.61 0.58
N LEU A 10 -48.99 -9.88 -0.31
CA LEU A 10 -48.36 -9.09 -1.37
C LEU A 10 -47.49 -7.95 -0.80
N LEU A 11 -47.95 -7.25 0.24
CA LEU A 11 -47.18 -6.19 0.89
C LEU A 11 -45.91 -6.75 1.55
N ALA A 12 -46.02 -7.89 2.24
CA ALA A 12 -44.88 -8.57 2.84
C ALA A 12 -43.87 -9.07 1.79
N ALA A 13 -44.35 -9.60 0.66
CA ALA A 13 -43.50 -10.04 -0.45
C ALA A 13 -42.77 -8.86 -1.11
N VAL A 14 -43.43 -7.71 -1.29
CA VAL A 14 -42.80 -6.49 -1.82
C VAL A 14 -41.75 -5.96 -0.84
N ILE A 15 -42.03 -5.95 0.47
CA ILE A 15 -41.06 -5.52 1.49
C ILE A 15 -39.83 -6.44 1.53
N LEU A 16 -40.03 -7.76 1.44
CA LEU A 16 -38.94 -8.74 1.36
C LEU A 16 -38.06 -8.55 0.11
N MET A 17 -38.69 -8.28 -1.05
CA MET A 17 -37.98 -8.09 -2.30
C MET A 17 -37.18 -6.77 -2.32
N VAL A 18 -37.74 -5.69 -1.76
CA VAL A 18 -37.05 -4.41 -1.59
C VAL A 18 -35.88 -4.54 -0.62
N CYS A 19 -36.05 -5.22 0.53
CA CYS A 19 -34.96 -5.48 1.47
C CYS A 19 -33.81 -6.30 0.86
N GLN A 20 -34.13 -7.34 0.07
CA GLN A 20 -33.09 -8.13 -0.63
C GLN A 20 -32.34 -7.30 -1.68
N SER A 21 -33.04 -6.43 -2.42
CA SER A 21 -32.41 -5.56 -3.41
C SER A 21 -31.48 -4.51 -2.77
N ALA A 22 -31.87 -3.94 -1.63
CA ALA A 22 -31.06 -2.96 -0.91
C ALA A 22 -29.81 -3.60 -0.27
N ALA A 23 -29.95 -4.79 0.34
CA ALA A 23 -28.81 -5.54 0.88
C ALA A 23 -27.83 -5.99 -0.23
N SER A 24 -28.34 -6.38 -1.40
CA SER A 24 -27.52 -6.68 -2.58
C SER A 24 -26.75 -5.45 -3.08
N GLN A 25 -27.39 -4.28 -3.08
CA GLN A 25 -26.77 -3.03 -3.51
C GLN A 25 -25.66 -2.55 -2.56
N ASP A 26 -25.88 -2.59 -1.24
CA ASP A 26 -24.86 -2.15 -0.28
C ASP A 26 -23.70 -3.15 -0.18
N SER A 27 -23.98 -4.45 -0.34
CA SER A 27 -22.96 -5.47 -0.55
C SER A 27 -22.08 -5.17 -1.78
N ALA A 28 -22.66 -4.82 -2.93
CA ALA A 28 -21.87 -4.45 -4.11
C ALA A 28 -21.06 -3.16 -3.90
N LYS A 29 -21.59 -2.19 -3.14
CA LYS A 29 -20.89 -0.94 -2.82
C LYS A 29 -19.65 -1.17 -1.97
N ILE A 30 -19.75 -2.02 -0.93
CA ILE A 30 -18.60 -2.24 -0.05
C ILE A 30 -17.48 -3.02 -0.75
N GLU A 31 -17.81 -3.99 -1.61
CA GLU A 31 -16.80 -4.67 -2.43
C GLU A 31 -16.09 -3.68 -3.36
N LYS A 32 -16.85 -2.80 -4.01
CA LYS A 32 -16.28 -1.75 -4.85
C LYS A 32 -15.38 -0.81 -4.03
N LEU A 33 -15.77 -0.49 -2.80
CA LEU A 33 -14.98 0.36 -1.91
C LEU A 33 -13.61 -0.25 -1.60
N PHE A 34 -13.56 -1.57 -1.36
CA PHE A 34 -12.30 -2.29 -1.13
C PHE A 34 -11.42 -2.31 -2.39
N ASP A 35 -12.01 -2.60 -3.55
CA ASP A 35 -11.31 -2.60 -4.84
C ASP A 35 -10.75 -1.20 -5.17
N ASP A 36 -11.57 -0.16 -5.00
CA ASP A 36 -11.16 1.23 -5.22
C ASP A 36 -10.01 1.62 -4.28
N TYR A 37 -10.10 1.29 -2.98
CA TYR A 37 -9.03 1.55 -2.02
C TYR A 37 -7.72 0.93 -2.47
N PHE A 38 -7.75 -0.35 -2.84
CA PHE A 38 -6.54 -1.06 -3.21
C PHE A 38 -5.92 -0.51 -4.51
N ARG A 39 -6.75 -0.14 -5.50
CA ARG A 39 -6.29 0.51 -6.75
C ARG A 39 -5.63 1.87 -6.49
N GLU A 40 -6.25 2.71 -5.68
CA GLU A 40 -5.67 4.01 -5.34
C GLU A 40 -4.41 3.86 -4.47
N TYR A 41 -4.40 2.89 -3.55
CA TYR A 41 -3.24 2.57 -2.73
C TYR A 41 -2.04 2.13 -3.59
N LEU A 42 -2.24 1.26 -4.59
CA LEU A 42 -1.20 0.85 -5.53
C LEU A 42 -0.71 1.98 -6.43
N THR A 43 -1.55 2.98 -6.70
CA THR A 43 -1.16 4.17 -7.47
C THR A 43 -0.17 5.03 -6.67
N LEU A 44 -0.37 5.16 -5.36
CA LEU A 44 0.53 5.90 -4.48
C LEU A 44 1.77 5.09 -4.06
N ASN A 45 1.67 3.75 -4.07
CA ASN A 45 2.69 2.84 -3.57
C ASN A 45 3.08 1.80 -4.65
N PRO A 46 3.70 2.22 -5.77
CA PRO A 46 4.08 1.32 -6.85
C PRO A 46 5.08 0.24 -6.42
N GLU A 47 5.91 0.48 -5.40
CA GLU A 47 6.84 -0.54 -4.90
C GLU A 47 6.08 -1.73 -4.31
N LYS A 48 4.96 -1.47 -3.61
CA LYS A 48 4.09 -2.51 -3.06
C LYS A 48 3.49 -3.41 -4.13
N GLY A 49 3.19 -2.88 -5.32
CA GLY A 49 2.71 -3.70 -6.43
C GLY A 49 3.73 -4.75 -6.88
N SER A 50 5.02 -4.37 -6.90
CA SER A 50 6.12 -5.31 -7.15
C SER A 50 6.30 -6.30 -6.00
N GLU A 51 6.28 -5.84 -4.74
CA GLU A 51 6.40 -6.72 -3.56
C GLU A 51 5.31 -7.80 -3.50
N LEU A 52 4.08 -7.46 -3.92
CA LEU A 52 2.95 -8.39 -3.94
C LEU A 52 2.98 -9.34 -5.15
N GLY A 53 3.92 -9.16 -6.10
CA GLY A 53 4.02 -9.98 -7.29
C GLY A 53 2.80 -9.85 -8.21
N LEU A 54 2.15 -8.68 -8.25
CA LEU A 54 0.97 -8.47 -9.07
C LEU A 54 1.35 -8.55 -10.56
N SER A 55 0.80 -9.56 -11.25
CA SER A 55 1.01 -9.79 -12.68
C SER A 55 0.15 -8.85 -13.52
N LYS A 56 0.47 -8.75 -14.82
CA LYS A 56 -0.27 -7.93 -15.80
C LYS A 56 -1.72 -8.42 -15.97
N GLU A 57 -1.99 -9.67 -15.62
CA GLU A 57 -3.30 -10.36 -15.68
C GLU A 57 -4.09 -10.28 -14.37
N SER A 58 -3.50 -9.78 -13.28
CA SER A 58 -4.13 -9.74 -11.94
C SER A 58 -5.37 -8.85 -11.86
N GLY A 59 -5.60 -7.98 -12.85
CA GLY A 59 -6.64 -6.96 -12.83
C GLY A 59 -6.31 -5.74 -11.96
N TYR A 60 -5.13 -5.71 -11.34
CA TYR A 60 -4.60 -4.57 -10.59
C TYR A 60 -3.36 -4.02 -11.28
N TYR A 61 -3.42 -2.75 -11.67
CA TYR A 61 -2.38 -2.07 -12.44
C TYR A 61 -1.69 -1.01 -11.58
N PHE A 62 -0.38 -0.88 -11.74
CA PHE A 62 0.47 0.06 -11.01
C PHE A 62 1.69 0.43 -11.87
N ASP A 63 2.40 1.52 -11.51
CA ASP A 63 3.63 1.92 -12.20
C ASP A 63 4.78 0.95 -11.85
N ARG A 64 5.04 -0.02 -12.73
CA ARG A 64 6.12 -1.02 -12.57
C ARG A 64 7.53 -0.40 -12.64
N ALA A 65 7.65 0.81 -13.19
CA ALA A 65 8.88 1.59 -13.18
C ALA A 65 8.91 2.58 -11.99
N GLY A 66 7.84 2.67 -11.20
CA GLY A 66 7.66 3.63 -10.12
C GLY A 66 8.47 3.31 -8.88
N LEU A 67 8.78 4.36 -8.11
CA LEU A 67 9.22 4.28 -6.72
C LEU A 67 8.25 5.11 -5.88
N ASP A 68 8.11 4.74 -4.61
CA ASP A 68 7.24 5.43 -3.68
C ASP A 68 7.74 6.86 -3.44
N ASP A 69 6.82 7.82 -3.32
CA ASP A 69 7.18 9.21 -3.03
C ASP A 69 7.45 9.39 -1.53
N ALA A 70 8.72 9.53 -1.17
CA ALA A 70 9.16 9.68 0.21
C ALA A 70 9.21 11.14 0.69
N SER A 71 8.76 12.09 -0.15
CA SER A 71 8.61 13.47 0.25
C SER A 71 7.45 13.66 1.24
N ASP A 72 7.40 14.82 1.89
CA ASP A 72 6.26 15.18 2.75
C ASP A 72 4.93 15.16 1.98
N ALA A 73 4.95 15.44 0.67
CA ALA A 73 3.76 15.39 -0.17
C ALA A 73 3.27 13.95 -0.38
N GLY A 74 4.16 13.01 -0.69
CA GLY A 74 3.81 11.59 -0.85
C GLY A 74 3.32 10.95 0.46
N ILE A 75 3.94 11.33 1.58
CA ILE A 75 3.49 10.90 2.91
C ILE A 75 2.09 11.46 3.22
N LYS A 76 1.88 12.76 2.97
CA LYS A 76 0.57 13.38 3.15
C LYS A 76 -0.49 12.72 2.27
N ALA A 77 -0.16 12.39 1.01
CA ALA A 77 -1.08 11.74 0.10
C ALA A 77 -1.55 10.38 0.63
N ASN A 78 -0.66 9.59 1.26
CA ASN A 78 -1.03 8.33 1.90
C ASN A 78 -2.00 8.53 3.08
N TYR A 79 -1.77 9.54 3.94
CA TYR A 79 -2.71 9.84 5.04
C TYR A 79 -4.04 10.41 4.55
N ASP A 80 -4.03 11.21 3.48
CA ASP A 80 -5.26 11.71 2.86
C ASP A 80 -6.08 10.55 2.26
N LEU A 81 -5.41 9.57 1.63
CA LEU A 81 -6.04 8.34 1.16
C LEU A 81 -6.70 7.59 2.33
N ALA A 82 -5.98 7.40 3.44
CA ALA A 82 -6.55 6.73 4.60
C ALA A 82 -7.76 7.45 5.20
N ARG A 83 -7.70 8.79 5.34
CA ARG A 83 -8.86 9.60 5.76
C ARG A 83 -10.05 9.42 4.83
N LYS A 84 -9.81 9.49 3.51
CA LYS A 84 -10.85 9.35 2.50
C LYS A 84 -11.60 8.02 2.66
N TYR A 85 -10.87 6.91 2.76
CA TYR A 85 -11.49 5.59 2.81
C TYR A 85 -12.05 5.24 4.18
N LEU A 86 -11.46 5.73 5.27
CA LEU A 86 -12.05 5.57 6.60
C LEU A 86 -13.44 6.25 6.66
N SER A 87 -13.55 7.49 6.19
CA SER A 87 -14.84 8.20 6.15
C SER A 87 -15.88 7.48 5.28
N GLN A 88 -15.47 6.83 4.19
CA GLN A 88 -16.39 6.06 3.35
C GLN A 88 -16.83 4.75 4.01
N LEU A 89 -15.95 4.07 4.75
CA LEU A 89 -16.28 2.87 5.52
C LEU A 89 -17.25 3.17 6.66
N GLU A 90 -17.04 4.27 7.38
CA GLU A 90 -17.93 4.74 8.46
C GLU A 90 -19.35 5.04 7.96
N ALA A 91 -19.52 5.36 6.67
CA ALA A 91 -20.81 5.62 6.06
C ALA A 91 -21.57 4.35 5.64
N ILE A 92 -20.95 3.16 5.71
CA ILE A 92 -21.59 1.90 5.34
C ILE A 92 -22.54 1.43 6.46
N ASP A 93 -23.78 1.14 6.08
CA ASP A 93 -24.77 0.52 6.97
C ASP A 93 -24.43 -0.96 7.17
N THR A 94 -23.79 -1.29 8.29
CA THR A 94 -23.33 -2.64 8.62
C THR A 94 -24.48 -3.66 8.73
N THR A 95 -25.74 -3.22 8.81
CA THR A 95 -26.90 -4.13 8.84
C THR A 95 -27.31 -4.63 7.46
N LYS A 96 -26.77 -4.05 6.39
CA LYS A 96 -27.11 -4.35 4.98
C LYS A 96 -26.01 -5.06 4.21
N ILE A 97 -24.91 -5.42 4.88
CA ILE A 97 -23.81 -6.19 4.31
C ILE A 97 -23.74 -7.59 4.94
N THR A 98 -23.04 -8.50 4.28
CA THR A 98 -22.87 -9.86 4.79
C THR A 98 -22.00 -9.90 6.05
N PRO A 99 -22.08 -10.96 6.88
CA PRO A 99 -21.18 -11.12 8.02
C PRO A 99 -19.69 -11.13 7.64
N SER A 100 -19.33 -11.69 6.49
CA SER A 100 -17.93 -11.69 5.99
C SER A 100 -17.46 -10.27 5.69
N GLN A 101 -18.25 -9.53 4.90
CA GLN A 101 -17.96 -8.14 4.56
C GLN A 101 -17.86 -7.26 5.80
N ASN A 102 -18.63 -7.56 6.85
CA ASN A 102 -18.54 -6.88 8.13
C ASN A 102 -17.16 -7.08 8.78
N ILE A 103 -16.61 -8.30 8.73
CA ILE A 103 -15.27 -8.59 9.23
C ILE A 103 -14.23 -7.84 8.40
N ASP A 104 -14.32 -7.92 7.08
CA ASP A 104 -13.39 -7.25 6.17
C ASP A 104 -13.40 -5.72 6.37
N ALA A 105 -14.59 -5.13 6.51
CA ALA A 105 -14.77 -3.70 6.80
C ALA A 105 -14.12 -3.30 8.12
N ARG A 106 -14.28 -4.12 9.17
CA ARG A 106 -13.68 -3.88 10.48
C ARG A 106 -12.15 -3.97 10.42
N ILE A 107 -11.61 -4.93 9.68
CA ILE A 107 -10.16 -5.08 9.49
C ILE A 107 -9.59 -3.84 8.80
N LEU A 108 -10.21 -3.40 7.69
CA LEU A 108 -9.74 -2.23 6.97
C LEU A 108 -9.91 -0.95 7.80
N THR A 109 -11.04 -0.78 8.49
CA THR A 109 -11.27 0.36 9.40
C THR A 109 -10.17 0.44 10.45
N TRP A 110 -9.90 -0.66 11.16
CA TRP A 110 -8.82 -0.72 12.16
C TRP A 110 -7.45 -0.41 11.56
N PHE A 111 -7.14 -0.94 10.37
CA PHE A 111 -5.88 -0.66 9.69
C PHE A 111 -5.71 0.84 9.37
N LEU A 112 -6.75 1.48 8.87
CA LEU A 112 -6.74 2.91 8.53
C LEU A 112 -6.68 3.80 9.77
N GLU A 113 -7.41 3.45 10.83
CA GLU A 113 -7.37 4.15 12.12
C GLU A 113 -5.96 4.13 12.72
N VAL A 114 -5.31 2.95 12.75
CA VAL A 114 -3.93 2.81 13.24
C VAL A 114 -2.96 3.62 12.39
N GLN A 115 -3.14 3.63 11.07
CA GLN A 115 -2.32 4.46 10.18
C GLN A 115 -2.48 5.94 10.53
N LEU A 116 -3.71 6.43 10.64
CA LEU A 116 -3.99 7.84 10.95
C LEU A 116 -3.53 8.25 12.35
N GLU A 117 -3.63 7.36 13.34
CA GLU A 117 -3.06 7.62 14.66
C GLU A 117 -1.54 7.83 14.59
N GLY A 118 -0.87 7.13 13.67
CA GLY A 118 0.56 7.24 13.41
C GLY A 118 0.99 8.56 12.75
N GLU A 119 0.08 9.35 12.17
CA GLU A 119 0.43 10.61 11.46
C GLU A 119 1.16 11.60 12.38
N LYS A 120 0.75 11.70 13.64
CA LYS A 120 1.42 12.56 14.65
C LYS A 120 2.86 12.11 14.96
N PHE A 121 3.21 10.87 14.60
CA PHE A 121 4.52 10.26 14.83
C PHE A 121 5.33 10.05 13.55
N VAL A 122 4.93 10.67 12.44
CA VAL A 122 5.55 10.46 11.12
C VAL A 122 7.08 10.62 11.14
N ASP A 123 7.62 11.53 11.96
CA ASP A 123 9.05 11.78 12.06
C ASP A 123 9.80 10.83 13.01
N HIS A 124 9.09 9.99 13.77
CA HIS A 124 9.68 9.05 14.72
C HIS A 124 10.06 7.71 14.08
N ARG A 125 9.72 7.49 12.81
CA ARG A 125 10.19 6.33 12.03
C ARG A 125 11.55 6.62 11.42
N TYR A 126 12.58 5.89 11.84
CA TYR A 126 13.90 5.99 11.23
C TYR A 126 13.84 5.56 9.76
N GLN A 127 14.35 6.41 8.86
CA GLN A 127 14.39 6.12 7.43
C GLN A 127 15.48 5.10 7.06
N ILE A 128 16.40 4.92 7.98
CA ILE A 128 17.56 4.06 7.87
C ILE A 128 17.67 3.30 9.19
N ASP A 129 17.61 1.98 9.10
CA ASP A 129 17.91 1.05 10.18
C ASP A 129 18.43 -0.27 9.59
N HIS A 130 19.02 -1.11 10.43
CA HIS A 130 19.64 -2.38 10.06
C HIS A 130 18.71 -3.47 9.52
N LEU A 131 17.39 -3.34 9.64
CA LEU A 131 16.42 -4.36 9.22
C LEU A 131 15.64 -3.93 7.98
N PHE A 132 15.12 -2.70 7.99
CA PHE A 132 14.12 -2.22 7.04
C PHE A 132 14.41 -0.79 6.55
N GLY A 133 15.66 -0.32 6.63
CA GLY A 133 16.03 0.98 6.05
C GLY A 133 15.89 1.02 4.52
N VAL A 134 15.77 2.23 3.97
CA VAL A 134 15.61 2.47 2.51
C VAL A 134 16.71 1.81 1.66
N HIS A 135 17.92 1.68 2.19
CA HIS A 135 19.05 1.07 1.51
C HIS A 135 18.82 -0.43 1.24
N SER A 136 18.25 -1.16 2.19
CA SER A 136 17.91 -2.58 2.02
C SER A 136 16.63 -2.76 1.22
N GLN A 137 15.62 -1.89 1.43
CA GLN A 137 14.37 -1.92 0.68
C GLN A 137 14.59 -1.76 -0.82
N LEU A 138 15.38 -0.75 -1.23
CA LEU A 138 15.67 -0.53 -2.64
C LEU A 138 16.47 -1.67 -3.27
N VAL A 139 17.40 -2.29 -2.53
CA VAL A 139 18.11 -3.47 -3.03
C VAL A 139 17.14 -4.62 -3.23
N ASN A 140 16.34 -4.98 -2.22
CA ASN A 140 15.38 -6.08 -2.32
C ASN A 140 14.33 -5.84 -3.43
N LEU A 141 13.87 -4.60 -3.58
CA LEU A 141 12.96 -4.23 -4.66
C LEU A 141 13.55 -4.54 -6.04
N MET A 142 14.82 -4.23 -6.23
CA MET A 142 15.50 -4.41 -7.53
C MET A 142 16.10 -5.81 -7.71
N THR A 143 16.28 -6.62 -6.68
CA THR A 143 16.87 -7.97 -6.84
C THR A 143 15.86 -9.10 -6.64
N GLU A 144 14.88 -8.91 -5.78
CA GLU A 144 13.92 -9.95 -5.39
C GLU A 144 12.51 -9.71 -5.94
N TYR A 145 12.04 -8.45 -5.96
CA TYR A 145 10.61 -8.17 -6.22
C TYR A 145 10.29 -7.70 -7.64
N HIS A 146 11.20 -6.98 -8.31
CA HIS A 146 10.98 -6.58 -9.69
C HIS A 146 11.20 -7.78 -10.64
N THR A 147 10.12 -8.35 -11.16
CA THR A 147 10.19 -9.45 -12.14
C THR A 147 10.58 -8.91 -13.52
N ILE A 148 11.39 -9.67 -14.26
CA ILE A 148 11.79 -9.37 -15.64
C ILE A 148 11.40 -10.55 -16.52
N ASP A 149 10.18 -10.54 -17.03
CA ASP A 149 9.63 -11.63 -17.84
C ASP A 149 9.67 -11.29 -19.34
N ASP A 150 9.63 -10.01 -19.67
CA ASP A 150 9.70 -9.51 -21.04
C ASP A 150 10.56 -8.23 -21.20
N LEU A 151 10.64 -7.74 -22.45
CA LEU A 151 11.41 -6.54 -22.78
C LEU A 151 10.88 -5.28 -22.07
N GLN A 152 9.57 -5.17 -21.87
CA GLN A 152 9.00 -4.00 -21.18
C GLN A 152 9.41 -4.00 -19.71
N ASP A 153 9.40 -5.16 -19.05
CA ASP A 153 9.84 -5.25 -17.66
C ASP A 153 11.32 -4.87 -17.52
N ALA A 154 12.18 -5.29 -18.46
CA ALA A 154 13.58 -4.87 -18.48
C ALA A 154 13.74 -3.34 -18.66
N GLN A 155 12.87 -2.70 -19.44
CA GLN A 155 12.85 -1.24 -19.60
C GLN A 155 12.34 -0.54 -18.33
N ASP A 156 11.33 -1.10 -17.67
CA ASP A 156 10.79 -0.58 -16.41
C ASP A 156 11.84 -0.68 -15.29
N TYR A 157 12.62 -1.78 -15.27
CA TYR A 157 13.75 -1.95 -14.37
C TYR A 157 14.79 -0.82 -14.52
N LEU A 158 15.19 -0.52 -15.76
CA LEU A 158 16.16 0.55 -16.04
C LEU A 158 15.61 1.92 -15.66
N GLN A 159 14.36 2.21 -15.98
CA GLN A 159 13.71 3.47 -15.58
C GLN A 159 13.59 3.60 -14.06
N ARG A 160 13.32 2.50 -13.35
CA ARG A 160 13.26 2.49 -11.88
C ARG A 160 14.64 2.80 -11.28
N LEU A 161 15.72 2.27 -11.83
CA LEU A 161 17.10 2.61 -11.42
C LEU A 161 17.38 4.12 -11.55
N GLU A 162 16.89 4.76 -12.61
CA GLU A 162 17.05 6.21 -12.83
C GLU A 162 16.32 7.06 -11.78
N LYS A 163 15.27 6.52 -11.15
CA LYS A 163 14.51 7.19 -10.07
C LYS A 163 15.14 7.07 -8.68
N ILE A 164 16.05 6.10 -8.46
CA ILE A 164 16.70 5.86 -7.15
C ILE A 164 17.36 7.13 -6.57
N PRO A 165 18.11 7.95 -7.33
CA PRO A 165 18.69 9.18 -6.79
C PRO A 165 17.65 10.15 -6.22
N ILE A 166 16.46 10.24 -6.81
CA ILE A 166 15.37 11.09 -6.31
C ILE A 166 14.87 10.54 -4.98
N ARG A 167 14.59 9.23 -4.93
CA ARG A 167 14.11 8.53 -3.72
C ARG A 167 15.07 8.71 -2.54
N LEU A 168 16.38 8.61 -2.79
CA LEU A 168 17.42 8.82 -1.79
C LEU A 168 17.53 10.29 -1.33
N ARG A 169 17.35 11.27 -2.24
CA ARG A 169 17.31 12.69 -1.86
C ARG A 169 16.14 13.00 -0.93
N GLN A 170 14.93 12.54 -1.27
CA GLN A 170 13.74 12.71 -0.43
C GLN A 170 13.94 12.07 0.95
N THR A 171 14.53 10.88 0.99
CA THR A 171 14.89 10.20 2.25
C THR A 171 15.86 11.04 3.08
N LYS A 172 16.88 11.62 2.44
CA LYS A 172 17.84 12.50 3.10
C LYS A 172 17.16 13.75 3.67
N GLU A 173 16.29 14.41 2.92
CA GLU A 173 15.54 15.58 3.40
C GLU A 173 14.74 15.27 4.67
N ARG A 174 14.17 14.06 4.73
CA ARG A 174 13.47 13.56 5.91
C ARG A 174 14.40 13.30 7.08
N ILE A 175 15.55 12.67 6.85
CA ILE A 175 16.60 12.48 7.88
C ILE A 175 17.06 13.83 8.43
N ASP A 176 17.30 14.82 7.57
CA ASP A 176 17.72 16.16 7.98
C ASP A 176 16.63 16.86 8.83
N THR A 177 15.35 16.59 8.54
CA THR A 177 14.21 17.07 9.33
C THR A 177 14.15 16.38 10.71
N GLN A 178 14.39 15.07 10.77
CA GLN A 178 14.46 14.30 12.01
C GLN A 178 15.61 14.78 12.89
N GLU A 179 16.79 15.01 12.29
CA GLU A 179 17.98 15.48 12.98
C GLU A 179 17.75 16.85 13.65
N LYS A 180 17.11 17.79 12.94
CA LYS A 180 16.72 19.11 13.49
C LYS A 180 15.78 19.00 14.70
N LYS A 181 15.01 17.91 14.80
CA LYS A 181 14.11 17.61 15.93
C LYS A 181 14.79 16.77 17.03
N GLY A 182 16.08 16.46 16.87
CA GLY A 182 16.82 15.60 17.79
C GLY A 182 16.47 14.11 17.67
N ILE A 183 15.71 13.73 16.64
CA ILE A 183 15.31 12.34 16.37
C ILE A 183 16.41 11.70 15.53
N ARG A 184 17.15 10.76 16.12
CA ARG A 184 18.23 10.04 15.44
C ARG A 184 18.31 8.60 15.91
N PRO A 185 18.67 7.64 15.03
CA PRO A 185 18.94 6.28 15.46
C PRO A 185 20.07 6.22 16.50
N PRO A 186 20.10 5.18 17.35
CA PRO A 186 21.28 4.87 18.16
C PRO A 186 22.54 4.72 17.29
N VAL A 187 23.69 5.15 17.79
CA VAL A 187 24.97 5.17 17.03
C VAL A 187 25.34 3.81 16.46
N PHE A 188 25.16 2.73 17.23
CA PHE A 188 25.47 1.37 16.77
C PHE A 188 24.62 0.93 15.56
N ILE A 189 23.42 1.48 15.38
CA ILE A 189 22.59 1.24 14.19
C ILE A 189 23.19 1.94 12.97
N ILE A 190 23.67 3.17 13.16
CA ILE A 190 24.33 3.95 12.10
C ILE A 190 25.62 3.23 11.64
N ASP A 191 26.45 2.77 12.57
CA ASP A 191 27.67 2.03 12.26
C ASP A 191 27.38 0.75 11.47
N ARG A 192 26.32 0.04 11.86
CA ARG A 192 25.89 -1.18 11.18
C ARG A 192 25.47 -0.89 9.74
N VAL A 193 24.64 0.12 9.53
CA VAL A 193 24.18 0.52 8.20
C VAL A 193 25.35 0.96 7.32
N ILE A 194 26.28 1.75 7.84
CA ILE A 194 27.47 2.18 7.08
C ILE A 194 28.29 0.97 6.63
N THR A 195 28.42 -0.03 7.50
CA THR A 195 29.09 -1.30 7.17
C THR A 195 28.34 -2.03 6.05
N ASP A 196 27.04 -2.24 6.20
CA ASP A 196 26.21 -2.96 5.23
C ASP A 196 26.22 -2.27 3.84
N MET A 197 26.09 -0.94 3.80
CA MET A 197 26.22 -0.15 2.57
C MET A 197 27.63 -0.21 1.97
N GLY A 198 28.65 -0.20 2.83
CA GLY A 198 30.05 -0.33 2.42
C GLY A 198 30.34 -1.68 1.77
N ASP A 199 29.81 -2.76 2.32
CA ASP A 199 29.99 -4.11 1.82
C ASP A 199 29.21 -4.33 0.52
N PHE A 200 27.98 -3.81 0.41
CA PHE A 200 27.24 -3.81 -0.85
C PHE A 200 28.01 -3.11 -1.98
N ARG A 201 28.63 -1.95 -1.71
CA ARG A 201 29.48 -1.27 -2.71
C ARG A 201 30.73 -2.07 -3.08
N LYS A 202 31.32 -2.81 -2.15
CA LYS A 202 32.50 -3.66 -2.39
C LYS A 202 32.16 -4.93 -3.15
N ALA A 203 30.96 -5.48 -2.99
CA ALA A 203 30.52 -6.70 -3.68
C ALA A 203 30.68 -6.62 -5.21
N ARG A 204 30.66 -5.41 -5.78
CA ARG A 204 31.01 -5.12 -7.19
C ARG A 204 32.40 -5.62 -7.62
N ARG A 205 33.34 -5.87 -6.70
CA ARG A 205 34.68 -6.42 -7.00
C ARG A 205 34.73 -7.95 -7.10
N PHE A 206 33.65 -8.67 -6.82
CA PHE A 206 33.60 -10.14 -6.83
C PHE A 206 32.48 -10.70 -7.73
N ILE A 207 32.42 -10.27 -8.99
CA ILE A 207 31.75 -11.05 -10.06
C ILE A 207 32.80 -11.54 -11.08
N PRO A 208 33.66 -12.51 -10.73
CA PRO A 208 34.10 -13.49 -11.72
C PRO A 208 33.06 -14.62 -11.72
N LEU A 209 32.45 -14.93 -12.87
CA LEU A 209 31.71 -16.19 -13.22
C LEU A 209 30.30 -16.04 -13.84
N LEU A 210 30.06 -15.05 -14.71
CA LEU A 210 28.94 -15.14 -15.68
C LEU A 210 29.38 -14.92 -17.14
N MET A 211 30.65 -15.21 -17.45
CA MET A 211 31.21 -15.15 -18.81
C MET A 211 31.91 -16.47 -19.17
N SER A 212 31.42 -17.61 -18.67
CA SER A 212 31.86 -18.93 -19.14
C SER A 212 30.66 -19.84 -19.39
N SER A 213 30.03 -19.66 -20.54
CA SER A 213 29.22 -20.66 -21.21
C SER A 213 29.15 -20.31 -22.68
#